data_AF-A0AA34RD07-F1
#
_entry.id   AF-A0AA34RD07-F1
#
_cell.length_a   1.000
_cell.length_b   1.000
_cell.length_c   1.000
_cell.angle_alpha   90.00
_cell.angle_beta   90.00
_cell.angle_gamma   90.00
#
_symmetry.space_group_name_H-M   'P 1'
#
loop_
_entity.id
_entity.type
_entity.pdbx_description
1 polymer ?
#
loop_
_entity_poly.entity_id
_entity_poly.type
_entity_poly.pdbx_seq_one_letter_code
_entity_poly.pdbx_strand_id
1 'polypeptide(L)'
;MFKNALNLRIGWFGRTRSGRARKVVLGSFHEDEQLIRIHKSLDRKEIPRFFMEYLVYHEMAHSVVPREYSLSGRTIFHGKKFKEYEQRFPLYERAVAWEKAHIKVLLRGK
;
A
#
# COMPACT_ATOMS: atom_id res chain seq x y z
N MET A 1 -0.10 -8.47 -15.09
CA MET A 1 0.52 -7.37 -14.32
C MET A 1 1.93 -7.66 -13.80
N PHE A 2 2.31 -8.87 -13.38
CA PHE A 2 3.73 -9.17 -13.11
C PHE A 2 4.21 -10.51 -13.69
N LYS A 3 3.39 -11.19 -14.51
CA LYS A 3 3.71 -12.44 -15.25
C LYS A 3 4.49 -13.49 -14.42
N ASN A 4 4.09 -13.73 -13.16
CA ASN A 4 4.79 -14.63 -12.21
C ASN A 4 6.27 -14.30 -11.94
N ALA A 5 6.71 -13.08 -12.24
CA ALA A 5 8.09 -12.64 -12.05
C ALA A 5 8.42 -12.28 -10.58
N LEU A 6 7.43 -12.24 -9.70
CA LEU A 6 7.59 -11.85 -8.30
C LEU A 6 7.30 -13.03 -7.38
N ASN A 7 8.26 -13.35 -6.50
CA ASN A 7 8.10 -14.33 -5.43
C ASN A 7 7.98 -13.60 -4.08
N LEU A 8 6.81 -13.02 -3.85
CA LEU A 8 6.52 -12.23 -2.64
C LEU A 8 5.54 -12.98 -1.74
N ARG A 9 5.83 -12.98 -0.44
CA ARG A 9 4.89 -13.45 0.59
C ARG A 9 3.93 -12.32 0.93
N ILE A 10 2.71 -12.65 1.34
CA ILE A 10 1.74 -11.68 1.85
C ILE A 10 1.22 -12.13 3.21
N GLY A 11 1.09 -11.19 4.14
CA GLY A 11 0.56 -11.46 5.47
C GLY A 11 -0.08 -10.24 6.11
N TRP A 12 -0.64 -10.45 7.30
CA TRP A 12 -1.28 -9.39 8.07
C TRP A 12 -0.36 -8.84 9.14
N PHE A 13 -0.45 -7.54 9.44
CA PHE A 13 0.22 -6.92 10.58
C PHE A 13 -0.71 -5.98 11.36
N GLY A 14 -0.22 -5.55 12.53
CA GLY A 14 -0.93 -4.66 13.42
C GLY A 14 -1.99 -5.37 14.28
N ARG A 15 -2.35 -4.72 15.38
CA ARG A 15 -3.57 -5.02 16.14
C ARG A 15 -4.67 -4.12 15.59
N THR A 16 -5.92 -4.55 15.62
CA THR A 16 -7.08 -3.67 15.48
C THR A 16 -7.08 -2.69 16.66
N ARG A 17 -6.32 -1.60 16.54
CA ARG A 17 -6.21 -0.59 17.62
C ARG A 17 -7.50 0.24 17.67
N SER A 18 -7.97 0.51 18.88
CA SER A 18 -9.06 1.43 19.24
C SER A 18 -8.56 2.86 19.56
N GLY A 19 -7.53 3.35 18.85
CA GLY A 19 -6.87 4.62 19.17
C GLY A 19 -6.56 5.50 17.96
N ARG A 20 -6.56 6.82 18.15
CA ARG A 20 -6.35 7.82 17.10
C ARG A 20 -4.88 7.87 16.67
N ALA A 21 -4.54 7.18 15.58
CA ALA A 21 -3.21 7.29 14.97
C ALA A 21 -3.11 8.61 14.16
N ARG A 22 -1.97 9.30 14.21
CA ARG A 22 -1.71 10.50 13.39
C ARG A 22 -1.42 10.15 11.92
N LYS A 23 -0.95 8.93 11.66
CA LYS A 23 -0.67 8.37 10.33
C LYS A 23 -1.03 6.88 10.37
N VAL A 24 -1.77 6.40 9.37
CA VAL A 24 -2.09 4.97 9.21
C VAL A 24 -1.25 4.44 8.06
N VAL A 25 -0.53 3.36 8.34
CA VAL A 25 0.13 2.54 7.34
C VAL A 25 -0.84 1.41 7.01
N LEU A 26 -1.36 1.40 5.79
CA LEU A 26 -2.33 0.40 5.34
C LEU A 26 -1.63 -0.86 4.81
N GLY A 27 -0.47 -0.69 4.19
CA GLY A 27 0.40 -1.74 3.70
C GLY A 27 1.87 -1.34 3.82
N SER A 28 2.76 -2.33 3.78
CA SER A 28 4.20 -2.13 3.65
C SER A 28 4.90 -3.31 2.98
N PHE A 29 5.85 -3.03 2.10
CA PHE A 29 6.79 -4.00 1.56
C PHE A 29 8.11 -4.04 2.35
N HIS A 30 8.56 -5.24 2.70
CA HIS A 30 9.82 -5.52 3.37
C HIS A 30 10.78 -6.23 2.40
N GLU A 31 11.80 -5.51 1.95
CA GLU A 31 12.75 -5.96 0.91
C GLU A 31 13.53 -7.20 1.32
N ASP A 32 14.11 -7.21 2.52
CA ASP A 32 14.93 -8.33 3.04
C ASP A 32 14.11 -9.63 3.18
N GLU A 33 12.82 -9.51 3.50
CA GLU A 33 11.93 -10.66 3.72
C GLU A 33 11.13 -11.05 2.46
N GLN A 34 11.20 -10.25 1.38
CA GLN A 34 10.30 -10.34 0.22
C GLN A 34 8.83 -10.45 0.66
N LEU A 35 8.43 -9.61 1.63
CA LEU A 35 7.15 -9.74 2.34
C LEU A 35 6.32 -8.47 2.23
N ILE A 36 5.09 -8.61 1.75
CA ILE A 36 4.03 -7.62 1.83
C ILE A 36 3.25 -7.83 3.13
N ARG A 37 3.10 -6.78 3.91
CA ARG A 37 2.26 -6.79 5.11
C ARG A 37 1.09 -5.82 4.91
N ILE A 38 -0.13 -6.30 5.11
CA ILE A 38 -1.36 -5.48 5.07
C ILE A 38 -1.93 -5.33 6.48
N HIS A 39 -2.43 -4.14 6.80
CA HIS A 39 -2.93 -3.86 8.14
C HIS A 39 -4.26 -4.60 8.39
N LYS A 40 -4.40 -5.27 9.54
CA LYS A 40 -5.60 -6.08 9.90
C LYS A 40 -6.91 -5.31 9.90
N SER A 41 -6.91 -3.99 10.02
CA SER A 41 -8.17 -3.20 9.93
C SER A 41 -8.85 -3.29 8.56
N LEU A 42 -8.15 -3.80 7.54
CA LEU A 42 -8.66 -4.03 6.20
C LEU A 42 -9.24 -5.45 6.00
N ASP A 43 -9.08 -6.34 6.98
CA ASP A 43 -9.64 -7.70 6.94
C ASP A 43 -11.13 -7.70 7.34
N ARG A 44 -11.96 -7.07 6.52
CA ARG A 44 -13.42 -6.96 6.75
C ARG A 44 -14.19 -6.80 5.45
N LYS A 45 -15.44 -7.28 5.42
CA LYS A 45 -16.27 -7.37 4.21
C LYS A 45 -16.61 -6.03 3.58
N GLU A 46 -16.57 -4.94 4.34
CA GLU A 46 -16.87 -3.59 3.87
C GLU A 46 -15.74 -2.98 3.03
N ILE A 47 -14.54 -3.58 3.03
CA ILE A 47 -13.44 -3.14 2.17
C ILE A 47 -13.68 -3.67 0.76
N PRO A 48 -13.80 -2.80 -0.25
CA PRO A 48 -14.00 -3.26 -1.61
C PRO A 48 -12.79 -4.05 -2.13
N ARG A 49 -13.07 -5.12 -2.87
CA ARG A 49 -12.04 -5.96 -3.50
C ARG A 49 -11.05 -5.15 -4.35
N PHE A 50 -11.53 -4.21 -5.15
CA PHE A 50 -10.66 -3.38 -6.00
C PHE A 50 -9.64 -2.57 -5.20
N PHE A 51 -9.99 -2.16 -3.97
CA PHE A 51 -9.08 -1.41 -3.11
C PHE A 51 -8.02 -2.32 -2.50
N MET A 52 -8.39 -3.54 -2.10
CA MET A 52 -7.42 -4.55 -1.66
C MET A 52 -6.44 -4.92 -2.79
N GLU A 53 -6.95 -5.11 -4.01
CA GLU A 53 -6.12 -5.38 -5.19
C GLU A 53 -5.16 -4.23 -5.48
N TYR A 54 -5.62 -2.98 -5.38
CA TYR A 54 -4.78 -1.80 -5.50
C TYR A 54 -3.70 -1.74 -4.43
N LEU A 55 -4.05 -1.99 -3.16
CA LEU A 55 -3.09 -1.91 -2.06
C LEU A 55 -1.99 -2.97 -2.21
N VAL A 56 -2.35 -4.20 -2.58
CA VAL A 56 -1.36 -5.24 -2.89
C VAL A 56 -0.49 -4.82 -4.08
N TYR A 57 -1.08 -4.28 -5.14
CA TYR A 57 -0.33 -3.75 -6.28
C TYR A 57 0.64 -2.64 -5.89
N HIS A 58 0.24 -1.72 -5.00
CA HIS A 58 1.07 -0.66 -4.45
C HIS A 58 2.30 -1.23 -3.74
N GLU A 59 2.11 -2.22 -2.87
CA GLU A 59 3.23 -2.86 -2.17
C GLU A 59 4.12 -3.67 -3.12
N MET A 60 3.55 -4.33 -4.12
CA MET A 60 4.33 -4.98 -5.18
C MET A 60 5.15 -3.96 -5.99
N ALA A 61 4.62 -2.76 -6.25
CA ALA A 61 5.33 -1.71 -6.98
C ALA A 61 6.62 -1.29 -6.26
N HIS A 62 6.65 -1.29 -4.91
CA HIS A 62 7.87 -1.02 -4.13
C HIS A 62 8.97 -2.06 -4.34
N SER A 63 8.63 -3.29 -4.77
CA SER A 63 9.62 -4.33 -5.08
C SER A 63 10.25 -4.18 -6.48
N VAL A 64 9.62 -3.45 -7.39
CA VAL A 64 10.08 -3.36 -8.80
C VAL A 64 10.54 -1.96 -9.20
N VAL A 65 10.04 -0.91 -8.54
CA VAL A 65 10.42 0.46 -8.86
C VAL A 65 11.60 0.87 -7.98
N PRO A 66 12.77 1.19 -8.56
CA PRO A 66 13.91 1.66 -7.77
C PRO A 66 13.56 2.93 -6.99
N ARG A 67 14.04 3.01 -5.75
CA ARG A 67 13.86 4.18 -4.89
C ARG A 67 14.54 5.40 -5.53
N GLU A 68 13.86 6.53 -5.45
CA GLU A 68 14.45 7.83 -5.82
C GLU A 68 15.07 8.46 -4.56
N TYR A 69 16.05 9.36 -4.75
CA TYR A 69 16.74 10.03 -3.64
C TYR A 69 16.77 11.54 -3.89
N SER A 70 16.58 12.34 -2.84
CA SER A 70 16.73 13.79 -2.92
C SER A 70 18.20 14.18 -3.08
N LEU A 71 18.46 15.45 -3.46
CA LEU A 71 19.81 16.02 -3.47
C LEU A 71 20.52 15.92 -2.10
N SER A 72 19.75 15.86 -1.01
CA SER A 72 20.23 15.67 0.36
C SER A 72 20.34 14.21 0.81
N GLY A 73 20.18 13.25 -0.11
CA GLY A 73 20.30 11.81 0.17
C GLY A 73 19.08 11.18 0.84
N ARG A 74 17.97 11.89 1.01
CA ARG A 74 16.74 11.33 1.61
C ARG A 74 16.02 10.42 0.62
N THR A 75 15.58 9.25 1.09
CA THR A 75 14.79 8.31 0.28
C THR A 75 13.41 8.86 -0.05
N ILE A 76 13.02 8.73 -1.31
CA ILE A 76 11.71 9.11 -1.86
C ILE A 76 11.01 7.83 -2.32
N PHE A 77 10.08 7.35 -1.50
CA PHE A 77 9.33 6.12 -1.76
C PHE A 77 8.28 6.28 -2.87
N HIS A 78 7.69 7.48 -3.01
CA HIS A 78 6.62 7.77 -3.97
C HIS A 78 7.04 8.87 -4.94
N GLY A 79 8.19 8.65 -5.59
CA GLY A 79 8.74 9.54 -6.61
C GLY A 79 7.96 9.53 -7.92
N LYS A 80 8.47 10.23 -8.94
CA LYS A 80 7.78 10.35 -10.24
C LYS A 80 7.60 8.98 -10.89
N LYS A 81 8.67 8.16 -10.92
CA LYS A 81 8.63 6.83 -11.54
C LYS A 81 7.65 5.90 -10.83
N PHE A 82 7.61 5.98 -9.50
CA PHE A 82 6.67 5.21 -8.70
C PHE A 82 5.23 5.57 -9.05
N LYS A 83 4.89 6.86 -9.06
CA LYS A 83 3.53 7.33 -9.39
C LYS A 83 3.10 6.95 -10.81
N GLU A 84 4.01 7.01 -11.79
CA GLU A 84 3.75 6.59 -13.16
C GLU A 84 3.49 5.07 -13.25
N TYR A 85 4.22 4.27 -12.47
CA TYR A 85 4.00 2.84 -12.38
C TYR A 85 2.69 2.50 -11.68
N GLU A 86 2.38 3.22 -10.61
CA GLU A 86 1.17 3.07 -9.80
C GLU A 86 -0.10 3.29 -10.65
N GLN A 87 -0.09 4.32 -11.51
CA GLN A 87 -1.16 4.66 -12.45
C GLN A 87 -1.48 3.58 -13.47
N ARG A 88 -0.60 2.58 -13.66
CA ARG A 88 -0.88 1.44 -14.57
C ARG A 88 -1.94 0.51 -14.00
N PHE A 89 -2.28 0.60 -12.71
CA PHE A 89 -3.36 -0.18 -12.12
C PHE A 89 -4.71 0.15 -12.76
N PRO A 90 -5.47 -0.84 -13.29
CA PRO A 90 -6.67 -0.56 -14.07
C PRO A 90 -7.74 0.27 -13.35
N LEU A 91 -7.79 0.18 -12.02
CA LEU A 91 -8.75 0.91 -11.19
C LEU A 91 -8.06 1.96 -10.31
N TYR A 92 -6.91 2.49 -10.74
CA TYR A 92 -6.07 3.41 -9.96
C TYR A 92 -6.87 4.60 -9.42
N GLU A 93 -7.54 5.34 -10.30
CA GLU A 93 -8.30 6.54 -9.92
C GLU A 93 -9.39 6.22 -8.90
N ARG A 94 -10.12 5.11 -9.12
CA ARG A 94 -11.17 4.63 -8.23
C ARG A 94 -10.62 4.24 -6.87
N ALA A 95 -9.47 3.58 -6.82
CA ALA A 95 -8.81 3.16 -5.59
C ALA A 95 -8.30 4.35 -4.77
N VAL A 96 -7.63 5.31 -5.42
CA VAL A 96 -7.17 6.55 -4.78
C VAL A 96 -8.33 7.40 -4.26
N ALA A 97 -9.42 7.51 -5.04
CA ALA A 97 -10.62 8.22 -4.60
C ALA A 97 -11.24 7.55 -3.37
N TRP A 98 -11.34 6.22 -3.37
CA TRP A 98 -11.84 5.46 -2.23
C TRP A 98 -10.95 5.64 -1.00
N GLU A 99 -9.63 5.56 -1.15
CA GLU A 99 -8.68 5.77 -0.06
C GLU A 99 -8.88 7.14 0.59
N LYS A 100 -8.91 8.21 -0.20
CA LYS A 100 -9.11 9.59 0.29
C LYS A 100 -10.41 9.75 1.08
N ALA A 101 -11.50 9.11 0.62
CA ALA A 101 -12.79 9.16 1.27
C ALA A 101 -12.82 8.37 2.61
N HIS A 102 -12.06 7.28 2.72
CA HIS A 102 -12.17 6.34 3.84
C HIS A 102 -10.99 6.37 4.81
N ILE A 103 -9.85 6.99 4.47
CA ILE A 103 -8.64 7.01 5.30
C ILE A 103 -8.90 7.58 6.69
N LYS A 104 -9.76 8.62 6.81
CA LYS A 104 -10.15 9.21 8.09
C LYS A 104 -10.94 8.26 8.98
N VAL A 105 -11.70 7.35 8.38
CA VAL A 105 -12.45 6.31 9.10
C VAL A 105 -11.51 5.17 9.49
N LEU A 106 -10.58 4.80 8.62
CA LEU A 106 -9.53 3.81 8.92
C LEU A 106 -8.59 4.27 10.05
N LEU A 107 -8.39 5.59 10.20
CA LEU A 107 -7.64 6.24 11.29
C LEU A 107 -8.37 6.25 12.64
N ARG A 108 -9.68 6.02 12.65
CA ARG A 108 -10.48 5.91 13.88
C ARG A 108 -10.65 4.43 14.16
N GLY A 109 -9.78 3.90 15.02
CA GLY A 109 -10.03 2.62 15.65
C GLY A 109 -11.45 2.57 16.19
N LYS A 110 -12.23 1.54 15.80
CA LYS A 110 -13.51 1.27 16.47
C LYS A 110 -13.25 0.99 17.95
#